data_AF-A0A4W2GX94-F1
#
_entry.id   AF-A0A4W2GX94-F1
#
_cell.length_a   1.000
_cell.length_b   1.000
_cell.length_c   1.000
_cell.angle_alpha   90.00
_cell.angle_beta   90.00
_cell.angle_gamma   90.00
#
_symmetry.space_group_name_H-M   'P 1'
#
loop_
_entity.id
_entity.type
_entity.pdbx_description
1 polymer ?
#
loop_
_entity_poly.entity_id
_entity_poly.type
_entity_poly.pdbx_seq_one_letter_code
_entity_poly.pdbx_strand_id
1 'polypeptide(L)'
;MPVELSQILDDAVKVLHSICQQIWKTQWWPQDWKRSVFIPVPKKGNAKECSNYCTIALILHASKVMLKILQARLQQYVNHELSYVQDGFRKGRGTRDQIANILWIIKKARELQKNIYFCFTDYVKTFDSVDHNRLWKILQEMGIPDHLTCLLRNLYEGQEATVRTGHGTTDWFQIGKGVRQGCILSPCLFNFYAEYIMQKARLDEAQAGVKIARRNINLRYADVTTLMAESKEELKSLLMKVQEESEKVSLKFNIQKTKIMASGPITSWQIDGETMETVTDFIFLGSKITADDDCTHEIKRCLLLGRKAMTRLNSILKSRDITFLTKVRLMKAMVFPVVMYGCESWTVKKAEH
;
A
#
# COMPACT_ATOMS: atom_id res chain seq x y z
N MET A 1 10.22 9.94 26.83
CA MET A 1 10.47 9.13 28.05
C MET A 1 11.05 10.06 29.11
N PRO A 2 10.65 9.93 30.38
CA PRO A 2 11.28 10.67 31.48
C PRO A 2 12.74 10.24 31.67
N VAL A 3 13.58 11.17 32.14
CA VAL A 3 15.04 11.08 32.24
C VAL A 3 15.50 10.08 33.33
N GLU A 4 14.63 9.70 34.26
CA GLU A 4 14.96 8.75 35.34
C GLU A 4 15.16 7.29 34.88
N LEU A 5 14.73 6.93 33.66
CA LEU A 5 14.91 5.56 33.10
C LEU A 5 16.33 5.29 32.54
N SER A 6 17.19 6.31 32.46
CA SER A 6 18.48 6.24 31.76
C SER A 6 19.51 5.30 32.41
N GLN A 7 19.50 5.11 33.74
CA GLN A 7 20.43 4.20 34.43
C GLN A 7 19.99 2.73 34.38
N ILE A 8 18.69 2.46 34.26
CA ILE A 8 18.15 1.10 34.02
C ILE A 8 18.28 0.72 32.53
N LEU A 9 18.41 1.73 31.65
CA LEU A 9 18.45 1.56 30.21
C LEU A 9 19.71 0.83 29.73
N ASP A 10 20.89 1.09 30.30
CA ASP A 10 22.13 0.48 29.79
C ASP A 10 22.13 -1.03 29.96
N ASP A 11 21.69 -1.52 31.13
CA ASP A 11 21.59 -2.96 31.36
C ASP A 11 20.41 -3.57 30.60
N ALA A 12 19.28 -2.87 30.48
CA ALA A 12 18.17 -3.31 29.64
C ALA A 12 18.54 -3.39 28.15
N VAL A 13 19.37 -2.46 27.65
CA VAL A 13 19.88 -2.46 26.28
C VAL A 13 20.86 -3.62 26.08
N LYS A 14 21.77 -3.89 27.02
CA LYS A 14 22.66 -5.06 26.97
C LYS A 14 21.88 -6.36 26.93
N VAL A 15 20.85 -6.49 27.79
CA VAL A 15 19.97 -7.67 27.81
C VAL A 15 19.21 -7.82 26.49
N LEU A 16 18.58 -6.74 26.00
CA LEU A 16 17.86 -6.78 24.73
C LEU A 16 18.78 -7.12 23.55
N HIS A 17 19.99 -6.55 23.55
CA HIS A 17 21.01 -6.86 22.56
C HIS A 17 21.43 -8.34 22.62
N SER A 18 21.66 -8.88 23.82
CA SER A 18 21.96 -10.31 24.02
C SER A 18 20.85 -11.21 23.49
N ILE A 19 19.58 -10.89 23.78
CA ILE A 19 18.42 -11.62 23.26
C ILE A 19 18.39 -11.54 21.72
N CYS A 20 18.55 -10.35 21.13
CA CYS A 20 18.60 -10.19 19.69
C CYS A 20 19.75 -11.00 19.04
N GLN A 21 20.93 -11.05 19.67
CA GLN A 21 22.05 -11.88 19.22
C GLN A 21 21.74 -13.37 19.31
N GLN A 22 21.07 -13.81 20.37
CA GLN A 22 20.65 -15.19 20.53
C GLN A 22 19.62 -15.58 19.47
N ILE A 23 18.60 -14.75 19.25
CA ILE A 23 17.61 -14.94 18.18
C ILE A 23 18.32 -15.02 16.84
N TRP A 24 19.25 -14.09 16.56
CA TRP A 24 20.02 -14.10 15.31
C TRP A 24 20.78 -15.41 15.12
N LYS A 25 21.57 -15.85 16.11
CA LYS A 25 22.39 -17.06 16.01
C LYS A 25 21.58 -18.35 15.93
N THR A 26 20.55 -18.47 16.78
CA THR A 26 19.78 -19.71 16.95
C THR A 26 18.54 -19.78 16.06
N GLN A 27 18.13 -18.65 15.49
CA GLN A 27 16.89 -18.47 14.75
C GLN A 27 15.61 -18.74 15.57
N TRP A 28 15.75 -18.89 16.89
CA TRP A 28 14.63 -19.17 17.80
C TRP A 28 14.09 -17.89 18.40
N TRP A 29 12.77 -17.70 18.31
CA TRP A 29 12.07 -16.53 18.85
C TRP A 29 11.39 -16.86 20.18
N PRO A 30 11.51 -15.99 21.21
CA PRO A 30 10.70 -16.10 22.41
C PRO A 30 9.20 -16.12 22.05
N GLN A 31 8.42 -16.99 22.68
CA GLN A 31 7.00 -17.15 22.34
C GLN A 31 6.21 -15.83 22.47
N ASP A 32 6.50 -15.04 23.51
CA ASP A 32 5.85 -13.74 23.72
C ASP A 32 6.14 -12.72 22.61
N TRP A 33 7.24 -12.88 21.87
CA TRP A 33 7.61 -12.00 20.76
C TRP A 33 6.89 -12.38 19.45
N LYS A 34 6.29 -13.57 19.42
CA LYS A 34 5.45 -14.07 18.32
C LYS A 34 3.97 -13.74 18.50
N ARG A 35 3.56 -13.34 19.71
CA ARG A 35 2.19 -12.96 20.04
C ARG A 35 1.82 -11.57 19.54
N SER A 36 0.57 -11.41 19.12
CA SER A 36 0.00 -10.14 18.65
C SER A 36 -1.36 -9.85 19.29
N VAL A 37 -1.64 -8.59 19.59
CA VAL A 37 -2.97 -8.14 19.98
C VAL A 37 -3.60 -7.38 18.82
N PHE A 38 -4.70 -7.89 18.32
CA PHE A 38 -5.44 -7.35 17.19
C PHE A 38 -6.44 -6.30 17.67
N ILE A 39 -6.27 -5.07 17.17
CA ILE A 39 -7.18 -3.95 17.43
C ILE A 39 -7.99 -3.67 16.17
N PRO A 40 -9.31 -3.89 16.17
CA PRO A 40 -10.15 -3.55 15.04
C PRO A 40 -10.37 -2.03 14.99
N VAL A 41 -10.01 -1.42 13.86
CA VAL A 41 -10.19 0.00 13.56
C VAL A 41 -11.19 0.15 12.42
N PRO A 42 -12.26 0.94 12.58
CA PRO A 42 -13.24 1.13 11.51
C PRO A 42 -12.61 1.82 10.30
N LYS A 43 -12.81 1.25 9.10
CA LYS A 43 -12.31 1.82 7.82
C LYS A 43 -13.01 3.15 7.48
N LYS A 44 -14.29 3.27 7.82
CA LYS A 44 -15.15 4.44 7.60
C LYS A 44 -16.08 4.62 8.81
N GLY A 45 -16.71 5.79 8.92
CA GLY A 45 -17.72 6.03 9.96
C GLY A 45 -18.92 5.07 9.85
N ASN A 46 -19.49 4.68 11.00
CA ASN A 46 -20.60 3.72 11.11
C ASN A 46 -20.30 2.29 10.62
N ALA A 47 -19.23 1.67 11.12
CA ALA A 47 -18.93 0.27 10.85
C ALA A 47 -19.92 -0.65 11.58
N LYS A 48 -20.67 -1.47 10.83
CA LYS A 48 -21.64 -2.46 11.36
C LYS A 48 -21.26 -3.91 11.08
N GLU A 49 -20.38 -4.14 10.11
CA GLU A 49 -19.95 -5.47 9.67
C GLU A 49 -18.45 -5.65 9.89
N CYS A 50 -17.99 -6.89 10.11
CA CYS A 50 -16.56 -7.18 10.27
C CYS A 50 -15.71 -6.74 9.06
N SER A 51 -16.27 -6.80 7.85
CA SER A 51 -15.65 -6.34 6.59
C SER A 51 -15.25 -4.85 6.63
N ASN A 52 -15.98 -4.06 7.42
CA ASN A 52 -15.79 -2.61 7.59
C ASN A 52 -14.67 -2.26 8.58
N TYR A 53 -14.06 -3.25 9.22
CA TYR A 53 -12.91 -3.05 10.10
C TYR A 53 -11.61 -3.43 9.39
N CYS A 54 -10.55 -2.74 9.80
CA CYS A 54 -9.16 -3.04 9.50
C CYS A 54 -8.49 -3.43 10.82
N THR A 55 -7.76 -4.53 10.85
CA THR A 55 -7.20 -5.05 12.10
C THR A 55 -5.74 -4.67 12.21
N ILE A 56 -5.37 -3.89 13.24
CA ILE A 56 -3.96 -3.54 13.50
C ILE A 56 -3.39 -4.51 14.53
N ALA A 57 -2.27 -5.14 14.17
CA ALA A 57 -1.50 -6.03 15.05
C ALA A 57 -0.55 -5.22 15.94
N LEU A 58 -0.86 -5.16 17.23
CA LEU A 58 0.05 -4.66 18.25
C LEU A 58 0.98 -5.78 18.70
N ILE A 59 2.25 -5.60 18.41
CA ILE A 59 3.34 -6.51 18.80
C ILE A 59 4.21 -5.87 19.89
N LEU A 60 4.89 -6.71 20.67
CA LEU A 60 5.77 -6.30 21.76
C LEU A 60 6.86 -5.32 21.28
N HIS A 61 7.16 -4.30 22.07
CA HIS A 61 8.18 -3.29 21.76
C HIS A 61 9.57 -3.90 21.57
N ALA A 62 9.96 -4.86 22.41
CA ALA A 62 11.23 -5.56 22.27
C ALA A 62 11.34 -6.31 20.92
N SER A 63 10.25 -6.99 20.51
CA SER A 63 10.16 -7.62 19.18
C SER A 63 10.35 -6.60 18.06
N LYS A 64 9.72 -5.40 18.14
CA LYS A 64 9.88 -4.33 17.13
C LYS A 64 11.34 -3.92 16.91
N VAL A 65 12.19 -3.96 17.95
CA VAL A 65 13.63 -3.66 17.82
C VAL A 65 14.31 -4.69 16.92
N MET A 66 14.13 -5.98 17.18
CA MET A 66 14.68 -7.04 16.32
C MET A 66 14.12 -6.96 14.90
N LEU A 67 12.81 -6.70 14.75
CA LEU A 67 12.18 -6.55 13.43
C LEU A 67 12.72 -5.33 12.67
N LYS A 68 13.12 -4.25 13.36
CA LYS A 68 13.79 -3.11 12.73
C LYS A 68 15.18 -3.48 12.20
N ILE A 69 15.93 -4.28 12.95
CA ILE A 69 17.23 -4.81 12.51
C ILE A 69 17.05 -5.68 11.26
N LEU A 70 16.08 -6.60 11.28
CA LEU A 70 15.76 -7.43 10.12
C LEU A 70 15.29 -6.59 8.93
N GLN A 71 14.49 -5.55 9.15
CA GLN A 71 14.05 -4.65 8.09
C GLN A 71 15.24 -3.99 7.40
N ALA A 72 16.18 -3.45 8.17
CA ALA A 72 17.37 -2.80 7.63
C ALA A 72 18.19 -3.76 6.77
N ARG A 73 18.31 -5.03 7.18
CA ARG A 73 19.01 -6.07 6.41
C ARG A 73 18.25 -6.51 5.17
N LEU A 74 16.92 -6.57 5.21
CA LEU A 74 16.10 -6.90 4.04
C LEU A 74 16.06 -5.76 3.02
N GLN A 75 16.21 -4.51 3.47
CA GLN A 75 16.10 -3.33 2.62
C GLN A 75 17.09 -3.33 1.45
N GLN A 76 18.29 -3.90 1.63
CA GLN A 76 19.27 -3.98 0.55
C GLN A 76 18.76 -4.84 -0.62
N TYR A 77 18.07 -5.94 -0.30
CA TYR A 77 17.46 -6.82 -1.30
C TYR A 77 16.21 -6.19 -1.89
N VAL A 78 15.39 -5.52 -1.08
CA VAL A 78 14.23 -4.77 -1.60
C VAL A 78 14.66 -3.76 -2.65
N ASN A 79 15.77 -3.05 -2.42
CA ASN A 79 16.23 -2.05 -3.36
C ASN A 79 16.78 -2.65 -4.66
N HIS A 80 17.31 -3.87 -4.60
CA HIS A 80 17.86 -4.60 -5.75
C HIS A 80 16.77 -5.31 -6.56
N GLU A 81 15.88 -6.03 -5.88
CA GLU A 81 14.90 -6.93 -6.51
C GLU A 81 13.64 -6.20 -7.01
N LEU A 82 13.22 -5.11 -6.36
CA LEU A 82 11.99 -4.42 -6.77
C LEU A 82 12.21 -3.56 -8.00
N SER A 83 11.37 -3.80 -9.01
CA SER A 83 11.29 -2.96 -10.20
C SER A 83 11.12 -1.48 -9.85
N TYR A 84 11.67 -0.62 -10.71
CA TYR A 84 11.60 0.83 -10.56
C TYR A 84 10.18 1.39 -10.69
N VAL A 85 9.19 0.58 -11.09
CA VAL A 85 7.78 1.01 -11.22
C VAL A 85 6.96 0.85 -9.94
N GLN A 86 7.47 0.10 -8.95
CA GLN A 86 6.86 -0.02 -7.63
C GLN A 86 7.35 1.09 -6.70
N ASP A 87 6.43 1.95 -6.26
CA ASP A 87 6.72 3.07 -5.35
C ASP A 87 6.20 2.85 -3.93
N GLY A 88 5.31 1.87 -3.74
CA GLY A 88 4.75 1.55 -2.43
C GLY A 88 5.81 1.16 -1.41
N PHE A 89 5.77 1.80 -0.24
CA PHE A 89 6.64 1.50 0.90
C PHE A 89 8.15 1.64 0.61
N ARG A 90 8.54 2.46 -0.37
CA ARG A 90 9.94 2.71 -0.70
C ARG A 90 10.41 4.07 -0.22
N LYS A 91 11.67 4.15 0.20
CA LYS A 91 12.29 5.40 0.65
C LYS A 91 12.35 6.38 -0.52
N GLY A 92 11.88 7.61 -0.28
CA GLY A 92 11.96 8.71 -1.25
C GLY A 92 10.96 8.59 -2.41
N ARG A 93 9.96 7.71 -2.30
CA ARG A 93 8.92 7.51 -3.31
C ARG A 93 7.54 7.69 -2.70
N GLY A 94 6.73 8.52 -3.31
CA GLY A 94 5.41 8.90 -2.83
C GLY A 94 4.29 8.55 -3.80
N THR A 95 3.06 8.67 -3.32
CA THR A 95 1.86 8.57 -4.16
C THR A 95 1.84 9.63 -5.26
N ARG A 96 2.38 10.81 -4.96
CA ARG A 96 2.49 11.98 -5.85
C ARG A 96 3.27 11.67 -7.14
N ASP A 97 4.31 10.84 -7.05
CA ASP A 97 5.11 10.45 -8.21
C ASP A 97 4.27 9.63 -9.21
N GLN A 98 3.50 8.67 -8.70
CA GLN A 98 2.60 7.85 -9.52
C GLN A 98 1.40 8.65 -10.08
N ILE A 99 0.89 9.62 -9.31
CA ILE A 99 -0.13 10.56 -9.78
C ILE A 99 0.40 11.40 -10.95
N ALA A 100 1.61 11.94 -10.84
CA ALA A 100 2.25 12.68 -11.93
C ALA A 100 2.47 11.78 -13.16
N ASN A 101 2.96 10.55 -12.96
CA ASN A 101 3.20 9.59 -14.05
C ASN A 101 1.92 9.27 -14.83
N ILE A 102 0.80 8.99 -14.15
CA ILE A 102 -0.44 8.67 -14.87
C ILE A 102 -0.97 9.86 -15.67
N LEU A 103 -0.89 11.08 -15.11
CA LEU A 103 -1.30 12.30 -15.81
C LEU A 103 -0.43 12.57 -17.03
N TRP A 104 0.89 12.40 -16.93
CA TRP A 104 1.80 12.53 -18.06
C TRP A 104 1.53 11.50 -19.15
N ILE A 105 1.22 10.25 -18.77
CA ILE A 105 0.85 9.19 -19.73
C ILE A 105 -0.45 9.57 -20.46
N ILE A 106 -1.48 10.01 -19.74
CA ILE A 106 -2.75 10.47 -20.34
C ILE A 106 -2.49 11.62 -21.31
N LYS A 107 -1.74 12.63 -20.87
CA LYS A 107 -1.41 13.79 -21.68
C LYS A 107 -0.66 13.41 -22.96
N LYS A 108 0.37 12.55 -22.86
CA LYS A 108 1.12 12.08 -24.03
C LYS A 108 0.29 11.22 -24.97
N ALA A 109 -0.57 10.35 -24.45
CA ALA A 109 -1.49 9.59 -25.30
C ALA A 109 -2.39 10.52 -26.13
N ARG A 110 -2.90 11.61 -25.52
CA ARG A 110 -3.73 12.61 -26.21
C ARG A 110 -2.96 13.42 -27.25
N GLU A 111 -1.74 13.87 -26.92
CA GLU A 111 -0.86 14.54 -27.89
C GLU A 111 -0.59 13.67 -29.12
N LEU A 112 -0.46 12.35 -28.92
CA LEU A 112 -0.24 11.37 -29.99
C LEU A 112 -1.55 10.85 -30.64
N GLN A 113 -2.72 11.37 -30.25
CA GLN A 113 -4.03 10.92 -30.74
C GLN A 113 -4.25 9.40 -30.55
N LYS A 114 -3.71 8.83 -29.48
CA LYS A 114 -3.83 7.41 -29.15
C LYS A 114 -4.88 7.18 -28.07
N ASN A 115 -5.65 6.12 -28.25
CA ASN A 115 -6.50 5.60 -27.18
C ASN A 115 -5.63 4.89 -26.14
N ILE A 116 -6.02 5.03 -24.88
CA ILE A 116 -5.40 4.32 -23.77
C ILE A 116 -6.50 3.80 -22.84
N TYR A 117 -6.32 2.56 -22.42
CA TYR A 117 -7.17 1.87 -21.46
C TYR A 117 -6.37 1.62 -20.19
N PHE A 118 -6.97 1.92 -19.05
CA PHE A 118 -6.43 1.73 -17.72
C PHE A 118 -7.25 0.68 -16.99
N CYS A 119 -6.58 -0.27 -16.34
CA CYS A 119 -7.19 -1.14 -15.35
C CYS A 119 -6.55 -0.89 -13.99
N PHE A 120 -7.32 -0.33 -13.07
CA PHE A 120 -6.93 -0.11 -11.68
C PHE A 120 -7.28 -1.35 -10.87
N THR A 121 -6.29 -2.16 -10.52
CA THR A 121 -6.47 -3.41 -9.76
C THR A 121 -6.20 -3.22 -8.27
N ASP A 122 -6.89 -4.01 -7.46
CA ASP A 122 -6.78 -4.09 -5.99
C ASP A 122 -6.98 -5.57 -5.60
N TYR A 123 -6.33 -6.07 -4.55
CA TYR A 123 -6.54 -7.44 -4.09
C TYR A 123 -7.44 -7.51 -2.84
N VAL A 124 -8.14 -8.63 -2.70
CA VAL A 124 -8.97 -8.88 -1.51
C VAL A 124 -8.08 -9.10 -0.28
N LYS A 125 -8.14 -8.14 0.65
CA LYS A 125 -7.45 -8.20 1.97
C LYS A 125 -5.97 -8.60 1.83
N THR A 126 -5.24 -7.86 0.99
CA THR A 126 -3.85 -8.11 0.58
C THR A 126 -2.95 -8.65 1.68
N PHE A 127 -2.85 -7.94 2.80
CA PHE A 127 -1.97 -8.32 3.89
C PHE A 127 -2.47 -9.59 4.60
N ASP A 128 -3.77 -9.82 4.72
CA ASP A 128 -4.35 -10.99 5.40
C ASP A 128 -4.34 -12.25 4.51
N SER A 129 -4.11 -12.09 3.21
CA SER A 129 -4.18 -13.16 2.21
C SER A 129 -2.83 -13.80 1.87
N VAL A 130 -1.71 -13.23 2.34
CA VAL A 130 -0.36 -13.77 2.09
C VAL A 130 -0.21 -15.18 2.65
N ASP A 131 0.08 -16.16 1.79
CA ASP A 131 0.37 -17.52 2.22
C ASP A 131 1.81 -17.62 2.73
N HIS A 132 2.01 -18.10 3.96
CA HIS A 132 3.34 -18.15 4.58
C HIS A 132 4.27 -19.13 3.86
N ASN A 133 3.78 -20.31 3.48
CA ASN A 133 4.58 -21.32 2.79
C ASN A 133 5.05 -20.83 1.42
N ARG A 134 4.19 -20.10 0.70
CA ARG A 134 4.56 -19.43 -0.55
C ARG A 134 5.54 -18.29 -0.31
N LEU A 135 5.30 -17.45 0.70
CA LEU A 135 6.18 -16.34 1.04
C LEU A 135 7.63 -16.80 1.26
N TRP A 136 7.86 -17.87 2.02
CA TRP A 136 9.22 -18.36 2.26
C TRP A 136 9.92 -18.85 0.99
N LYS A 137 9.18 -19.56 0.12
CA LYS A 137 9.70 -20.01 -1.19
C LYS A 137 10.01 -18.83 -2.10
N ILE A 138 9.14 -17.82 -2.13
CA ILE A 138 9.34 -16.58 -2.89
C ILE A 138 10.62 -15.88 -2.43
N LEU A 139 10.82 -15.72 -1.12
CA LEU A 139 12.03 -15.07 -0.61
C LEU A 139 13.30 -15.83 -1.03
N GLN A 140 13.28 -17.17 -1.01
CA GLN A 140 14.40 -17.98 -1.49
C GLN A 140 14.63 -17.83 -3.00
N GLU A 141 13.58 -17.89 -3.81
CA GLU A 141 13.66 -17.68 -5.27
C GLU A 141 14.17 -16.29 -5.63
N MET A 142 13.87 -15.28 -4.82
CA MET A 142 14.33 -13.89 -4.98
C MET A 142 15.72 -13.65 -4.36
N GLY A 143 16.47 -14.72 -4.04
CA GLY A 143 17.85 -14.62 -3.58
C GLY A 143 18.05 -14.12 -2.15
N ILE A 144 16.99 -14.11 -1.32
CA ILE A 144 17.13 -13.77 0.10
C ILE A 144 17.85 -14.91 0.82
N PRO A 145 18.93 -14.63 1.58
CA PRO A 145 19.69 -15.66 2.26
C PRO A 145 18.83 -16.53 3.18
N ASP A 146 19.10 -17.84 3.16
CA ASP A 146 18.38 -18.81 3.99
C ASP A 146 18.35 -18.42 5.46
N HIS A 147 19.43 -17.83 5.98
CA HIS A 147 19.47 -17.39 7.36
C HIS A 147 18.37 -16.36 7.69
N LEU A 148 18.14 -15.37 6.81
CA LEU A 148 17.09 -14.37 6.98
C LEU A 148 15.70 -14.99 6.79
N THR A 149 15.55 -15.85 5.78
CA THR A 149 14.29 -16.55 5.51
C THR A 149 13.89 -17.45 6.69
N CYS A 150 14.82 -18.19 7.28
CA CYS A 150 14.59 -19.00 8.48
C CYS A 150 14.18 -18.14 9.68
N LEU A 151 14.84 -16.99 9.92
CA LEU A 151 14.45 -16.05 10.98
C LEU A 151 13.00 -15.57 10.82
N LEU A 152 12.60 -15.24 9.59
CA LEU A 152 11.23 -14.81 9.29
C LEU A 152 10.24 -15.96 9.43
N ARG A 153 10.56 -17.15 8.90
CA ARG A 153 9.71 -18.33 9.03
C ARG A 153 9.44 -18.66 10.50
N ASN A 154 10.49 -18.72 11.32
CA ASN A 154 10.38 -19.07 12.74
C ASN A 154 9.66 -17.98 13.57
N LEU A 155 9.63 -16.73 13.10
CA LEU A 155 8.84 -15.65 13.71
C LEU A 155 7.33 -15.88 13.51
N TYR A 156 6.94 -16.39 12.34
CA TYR A 156 5.56 -16.61 11.94
C TYR A 156 5.05 -17.99 12.38
N GLU A 157 5.94 -18.96 12.58
CA GLU A 157 5.61 -20.29 13.06
C GLU A 157 5.10 -20.28 14.52
N GLY A 158 3.92 -20.87 14.72
CA GLY A 158 3.25 -20.93 16.04
C GLY A 158 2.91 -19.55 16.60
N GLN A 159 2.72 -18.55 15.74
CA GLN A 159 2.31 -17.22 16.15
C GLN A 159 0.82 -17.22 16.57
N GLU A 160 0.54 -16.49 17.63
CA GLU A 160 -0.81 -16.38 18.19
C GLU A 160 -1.28 -14.93 18.14
N ALA A 161 -2.59 -14.77 17.95
CA ALA A 161 -3.25 -13.49 18.10
C ALA A 161 -4.43 -13.60 19.07
N THR A 162 -4.79 -12.46 19.66
CA THR A 162 -6.07 -12.25 20.36
C THR A 162 -6.68 -10.95 19.86
N VAL A 163 -8.01 -10.87 19.77
CA VAL A 163 -8.72 -9.64 19.39
C VAL A 163 -9.14 -8.90 20.66
N ARG A 164 -8.75 -7.63 20.76
CA ARG A 164 -9.17 -6.73 21.85
C ARG A 164 -10.14 -5.69 21.32
N THR A 165 -11.32 -5.65 21.93
CA THR A 165 -12.38 -4.68 21.63
C THR A 165 -12.73 -3.87 22.88
N GLY A 166 -13.64 -2.90 22.75
CA GLY A 166 -14.20 -2.21 23.91
C GLY A 166 -15.03 -3.11 24.85
N HIS A 167 -15.39 -4.32 24.41
CA HIS A 167 -16.21 -5.26 25.17
C HIS A 167 -15.39 -6.38 25.84
N GLY A 168 -14.07 -6.43 25.61
CA GLY A 168 -13.21 -7.47 26.16
C GLY A 168 -12.14 -7.95 25.17
N THR A 169 -11.39 -8.96 25.61
CA THR A 169 -10.33 -9.61 24.85
C THR A 169 -10.71 -11.07 24.62
N THR A 170 -10.57 -11.57 23.40
CA THR A 170 -10.87 -12.97 23.07
C THR A 170 -9.78 -13.91 23.57
N ASP A 171 -10.05 -15.21 23.53
CA ASP A 171 -9.00 -16.21 23.67
C ASP A 171 -7.94 -16.08 22.56
N TRP A 172 -6.77 -16.66 22.82
CA TRP A 172 -5.68 -16.73 21.85
C TRP A 172 -6.02 -17.74 20.75
N PHE A 173 -5.72 -17.39 19.50
CA PHE A 173 -5.89 -18.25 18.34
C PHE A 173 -4.65 -18.20 17.45
N GLN A 174 -4.42 -19.28 16.70
CA GLN A 174 -3.28 -19.40 15.79
C GLN A 174 -3.54 -18.64 14.48
N ILE A 175 -2.49 -18.01 13.95
CA ILE A 175 -2.57 -17.26 12.68
C ILE A 175 -2.00 -18.12 11.54
N GLY A 176 -2.88 -18.61 10.67
CA GLY A 176 -2.48 -19.48 9.55
C GLY A 176 -2.06 -18.78 8.26
N LYS A 177 -2.40 -17.49 8.09
CA LYS A 177 -2.05 -16.70 6.90
C LYS A 177 -1.99 -15.21 7.19
N GLY A 178 -1.35 -14.49 6.28
CA GLY A 178 -1.25 -13.04 6.27
C GLY A 178 -0.03 -12.49 7.00
N VAL A 179 0.38 -11.29 6.62
CA VAL A 179 1.40 -10.49 7.30
C VAL A 179 0.75 -9.55 8.31
N ARG A 180 1.43 -9.31 9.43
CA ARG A 180 0.91 -8.52 10.56
C ARG A 180 0.69 -7.04 10.18
N GLN A 181 -0.54 -6.62 9.96
CA GLN A 181 -0.84 -5.21 9.68
C GLN A 181 -0.37 -4.29 10.82
N GLY A 182 0.46 -3.29 10.53
CA GLY A 182 1.10 -2.43 11.54
C GLY A 182 2.48 -2.91 12.02
N CYS A 183 2.92 -4.11 11.60
CA CYS A 183 4.30 -4.54 11.76
C CYS A 183 5.21 -3.86 10.74
N ILE A 184 6.42 -3.51 11.17
CA ILE A 184 7.41 -2.81 10.36
C ILE A 184 7.95 -3.63 9.17
N LEU A 185 7.91 -4.96 9.26
CA LEU A 185 8.35 -5.87 8.19
C LEU A 185 7.27 -6.16 7.16
N SER A 186 6.00 -6.09 7.53
CA SER A 186 4.90 -6.54 6.67
C SER A 186 4.84 -5.83 5.32
N PRO A 187 5.07 -4.50 5.21
CA PRO A 187 5.16 -3.84 3.91
C PRO A 187 6.29 -4.36 3.03
N CYS A 188 7.45 -4.67 3.62
CA CYS A 188 8.61 -5.21 2.92
C CYS A 188 8.33 -6.63 2.40
N LEU A 189 7.75 -7.49 3.25
CA LEU A 189 7.38 -8.86 2.85
C LEU A 189 6.32 -8.87 1.76
N PHE A 190 5.31 -7.98 1.85
CA PHE A 190 4.29 -7.86 0.81
C PHE A 190 4.88 -7.36 -0.51
N ASN A 191 5.84 -6.44 -0.48
CA ASN A 191 6.51 -5.99 -1.70
C ASN A 191 7.25 -7.11 -2.43
N PHE A 192 7.96 -8.00 -1.72
CA PHE A 192 8.56 -9.19 -2.36
C PHE A 192 7.49 -10.08 -3.00
N TYR A 193 6.39 -10.31 -2.27
CA TYR A 193 5.28 -11.12 -2.75
C TYR A 193 4.65 -10.56 -4.03
N ALA A 194 4.38 -9.26 -4.05
CA ALA A 194 3.79 -8.57 -5.20
C ALA A 194 4.78 -8.50 -6.37
N GLU A 195 6.07 -8.25 -6.10
CA GLU A 195 7.08 -8.20 -7.16
C GLU A 195 7.28 -9.56 -7.81
N TYR A 196 7.27 -10.65 -7.04
CA TYR A 196 7.34 -12.01 -7.56
C TYR A 196 6.25 -12.29 -8.60
N ILE A 197 5.00 -11.97 -8.29
CA ILE A 197 3.86 -12.11 -9.22
C ILE A 197 4.14 -11.37 -10.52
N MET A 198 4.64 -10.13 -10.40
CA MET A 198 4.90 -9.29 -11.56
C MET A 198 6.06 -9.77 -12.42
N GLN A 199 7.11 -10.32 -11.80
CA GLN A 199 8.22 -10.96 -12.50
C GLN A 199 7.75 -12.20 -13.26
N LYS A 200 6.92 -13.06 -12.64
CA LYS A 200 6.37 -14.26 -13.30
C LYS A 200 5.37 -13.92 -14.40
N ALA A 201 4.61 -12.83 -14.26
CA ALA A 201 3.67 -12.37 -15.28
C ALA A 201 4.37 -11.84 -16.55
N ARG A 202 5.68 -11.55 -16.47
CA ARG A 202 6.55 -11.13 -17.58
C ARG A 202 5.95 -10.00 -18.42
N LEU A 203 5.42 -8.98 -17.74
CA LEU A 203 4.78 -7.85 -18.41
C LEU A 203 5.75 -7.06 -19.27
N ASP A 204 7.04 -6.99 -18.90
CA ASP A 204 8.06 -6.25 -19.66
C ASP A 204 8.37 -6.90 -21.02
N GLU A 205 8.19 -8.22 -21.14
CA GLU A 205 8.37 -8.99 -22.38
C GLU A 205 7.10 -9.03 -23.24
N ALA A 206 5.97 -8.57 -22.72
CA ALA A 206 4.70 -8.64 -23.44
C ALA A 206 4.70 -7.71 -24.67
N GLN A 207 4.11 -8.16 -25.77
CA GLN A 207 3.87 -7.25 -26.90
C GLN A 207 2.83 -6.17 -26.55
N ALA A 208 1.83 -6.57 -25.76
CA ALA A 208 0.74 -5.75 -25.24
C ALA A 208 1.20 -4.73 -24.19
N GLY A 209 0.61 -3.53 -24.23
CA GLY A 209 0.80 -2.51 -23.19
C GLY A 209 1.36 -1.18 -23.70
N VAL A 210 1.44 -0.21 -22.79
CA VAL A 210 1.99 1.12 -23.10
C VAL A 210 3.51 1.11 -22.96
N LYS A 211 4.21 1.39 -24.06
CA LYS A 211 5.68 1.38 -24.12
C LYS A 211 6.26 2.78 -23.97
N ILE A 212 7.12 2.97 -22.97
CA ILE A 212 7.96 4.15 -22.82
C ILE A 212 9.41 3.69 -22.89
N ALA A 213 10.21 4.31 -23.77
CA ALA A 213 11.60 3.92 -24.02
C ALA A 213 11.77 2.40 -24.26
N ARG A 214 10.87 1.82 -25.08
CA ARG A 214 10.81 0.38 -25.44
C ARG A 214 10.48 -0.59 -24.30
N ARG A 215 10.06 -0.11 -23.12
CA ARG A 215 9.63 -0.93 -21.98
C ARG A 215 8.15 -0.75 -21.72
N ASN A 216 7.44 -1.84 -21.45
CA ASN A 216 6.06 -1.73 -20.97
C ASN A 216 6.05 -1.08 -19.58
N ILE A 217 5.18 -0.09 -19.41
CA ILE A 217 5.02 0.58 -18.14
C ILE A 217 3.69 0.15 -17.53
N ASN A 218 3.74 -0.15 -16.24
CA ASN A 218 2.61 -0.20 -15.35
C ASN A 218 2.94 0.70 -14.15
N LEU A 219 1.92 1.11 -13.40
CA LEU A 219 2.09 1.96 -12.22
C LEU A 219 1.72 1.16 -10.99
N ARG A 220 2.59 1.12 -9.97
CA ARG A 220 2.34 0.33 -8.77
C ARG A 220 2.57 1.16 -7.51
N TYR A 221 1.64 1.05 -6.58
CA TYR A 221 1.80 1.59 -5.24
C TYR A 221 1.19 0.62 -4.24
N ALA A 222 2.07 -0.10 -3.55
CA ALA A 222 1.72 -1.17 -2.62
C ALA A 222 0.91 -2.25 -3.35
N ASP A 223 -0.34 -2.47 -2.95
CA ASP A 223 -1.28 -3.42 -3.54
C ASP A 223 -2.01 -2.90 -4.77
N VAL A 224 -2.02 -1.59 -5.00
CA VAL A 224 -2.64 -0.99 -6.19
C VAL A 224 -1.71 -1.14 -7.38
N THR A 225 -2.19 -1.81 -8.43
CA THR A 225 -1.51 -1.87 -9.73
C THR A 225 -2.40 -1.31 -10.82
N THR A 226 -1.88 -0.37 -11.61
CA THR A 226 -2.50 0.15 -12.81
C THR A 226 -1.85 -0.48 -14.03
N LEU A 227 -2.59 -1.35 -14.72
CA LEU A 227 -2.22 -1.88 -16.03
C LEU A 227 -2.74 -0.95 -17.12
N MET A 228 -1.99 -0.82 -18.21
CA MET A 228 -2.30 0.12 -19.30
C MET A 228 -2.00 -0.51 -20.66
N ALA A 229 -2.88 -0.29 -21.63
CA ALA A 229 -2.65 -0.69 -23.02
C ALA A 229 -3.37 0.23 -24.02
N GLU A 230 -2.99 0.14 -25.30
CA GLU A 230 -3.58 0.93 -26.40
C GLU A 230 -4.88 0.31 -26.95
N SER A 231 -5.15 -0.96 -26.63
CA SER A 231 -6.38 -1.68 -27.01
C SER A 231 -6.99 -2.45 -25.84
N LYS A 232 -8.27 -2.79 -25.98
CA LYS A 232 -9.02 -3.56 -24.98
C LYS A 232 -8.45 -4.98 -24.84
N GLU A 233 -8.13 -5.59 -25.96
CA GLU A 233 -7.63 -6.96 -26.08
C GLU A 233 -6.25 -7.09 -25.42
N GLU A 234 -5.37 -6.12 -25.63
CA GLU A 234 -4.08 -6.05 -24.97
C GLU A 234 -4.20 -5.91 -23.45
N LEU A 235 -5.03 -4.98 -22.97
CA LEU A 235 -5.21 -4.79 -21.53
C LEU A 235 -5.81 -6.04 -20.87
N LYS A 236 -6.76 -6.70 -21.53
CA LYS A 236 -7.32 -7.98 -21.07
C LYS A 236 -6.25 -9.06 -20.99
N SER A 237 -5.38 -9.16 -22.01
CA SER A 237 -4.25 -10.10 -22.02
C SER A 237 -3.29 -9.85 -20.85
N LEU A 238 -2.92 -8.59 -20.59
CA LEU A 238 -2.06 -8.24 -19.45
C LEU A 238 -2.71 -8.60 -18.11
N LEU A 239 -3.98 -8.29 -17.95
CA LEU A 239 -4.71 -8.55 -16.72
C LEU A 239 -4.87 -10.05 -16.44
N MET A 240 -5.17 -10.86 -17.45
CA MET A 240 -5.23 -12.33 -17.31
C MET A 240 -3.89 -12.91 -16.86
N LYS A 241 -2.76 -12.44 -17.41
CA LYS A 241 -1.43 -12.89 -16.98
C LYS A 241 -1.16 -12.59 -15.50
N VAL A 242 -1.48 -11.37 -15.05
CA VAL A 242 -1.29 -11.01 -13.64
C VAL A 242 -2.25 -11.80 -12.75
N GLN A 243 -3.48 -12.04 -13.20
CA GLN A 243 -4.46 -12.83 -12.47
C GLN A 243 -3.98 -14.28 -12.28
N GLU A 244 -3.54 -14.93 -13.35
CA GLU A 244 -3.07 -16.32 -13.31
C GLU A 244 -1.90 -16.49 -12.32
N GLU A 245 -0.91 -15.58 -12.37
CA GLU A 245 0.24 -15.62 -11.46
C GLU A 245 -0.14 -15.26 -10.02
N SER A 246 -1.09 -14.36 -9.82
CA SER A 246 -1.65 -14.02 -8.50
C SER A 246 -2.32 -15.22 -7.85
N GLU A 247 -3.11 -15.97 -8.60
CA GLU A 247 -3.85 -17.13 -8.10
C GLU A 247 -2.92 -18.28 -7.69
N LYS A 248 -1.80 -18.48 -8.41
CA LYS A 248 -0.75 -19.46 -8.04
C LYS A 248 -0.16 -19.22 -6.65
N VAL A 249 -0.21 -17.97 -6.17
CA VAL A 249 0.23 -17.55 -4.85
C VAL A 249 -0.95 -17.10 -3.97
N SER A 250 -2.15 -17.62 -4.19
CA SER A 250 -3.31 -17.42 -3.31
C SER A 250 -3.76 -15.96 -3.14
N LEU A 251 -3.40 -15.05 -4.05
CA LEU A 251 -3.95 -13.70 -4.10
C LEU A 251 -5.05 -13.60 -5.15
N LYS A 252 -6.16 -12.95 -4.77
CA LYS A 252 -7.33 -12.77 -5.62
C LYS A 252 -7.64 -11.30 -5.82
N PHE A 253 -7.94 -10.92 -7.05
CA PHE A 253 -8.38 -9.57 -7.34
C PHE A 253 -9.72 -9.27 -6.67
N ASN A 254 -9.88 -8.03 -6.27
CA ASN A 254 -11.14 -7.48 -5.81
C ASN A 254 -11.87 -6.89 -7.01
N ILE A 255 -12.73 -7.69 -7.63
CA ILE A 255 -13.46 -7.28 -8.84
C ILE A 255 -14.33 -6.05 -8.58
N GLN A 256 -14.94 -5.94 -7.40
CA GLN A 256 -15.75 -4.77 -7.02
C GLN A 256 -14.94 -3.48 -6.90
N LYS A 257 -13.66 -3.56 -6.55
CA LYS A 257 -12.77 -2.39 -6.51
C LYS A 257 -11.99 -2.18 -7.79
N THR A 258 -11.88 -3.21 -8.63
CA THR A 258 -11.17 -3.11 -9.89
C THR A 258 -11.99 -2.27 -10.86
N LYS A 259 -11.38 -1.26 -11.47
CA LYS A 259 -12.07 -0.32 -12.36
C LYS A 259 -11.35 -0.23 -13.70
N ILE A 260 -12.14 -0.11 -14.76
CA ILE A 260 -11.64 0.21 -16.10
C ILE A 260 -11.92 1.68 -16.39
N MET A 261 -10.93 2.39 -16.93
CA MET A 261 -11.09 3.76 -17.45
C MET A 261 -10.45 3.82 -18.82
N ALA A 262 -11.02 4.57 -19.76
CA ALA A 262 -10.47 4.67 -21.11
C ALA A 262 -10.62 6.08 -21.67
N SER A 263 -9.68 6.49 -22.52
CA SER A 263 -9.85 7.67 -23.38
C SER A 263 -10.60 7.35 -24.68
N GLY A 264 -10.70 6.07 -25.06
CA GLY A 264 -11.46 5.57 -26.19
C GLY A 264 -12.86 5.05 -25.82
N PRO A 265 -13.56 4.38 -26.76
CA PRO A 265 -14.90 3.83 -26.53
C PRO A 265 -14.95 2.87 -25.34
N ILE A 266 -15.85 3.16 -24.42
CA ILE A 266 -16.14 2.30 -23.26
C ILE A 266 -17.15 1.23 -23.69
N THR A 267 -16.68 0.01 -23.88
CA THR A 267 -17.53 -1.17 -24.10
C THR A 267 -17.64 -2.00 -22.82
N SER A 268 -18.55 -2.97 -22.76
CA SER A 268 -18.64 -3.87 -21.60
C SER A 268 -17.36 -4.70 -21.41
N TRP A 269 -16.87 -4.80 -20.18
CA TRP A 269 -15.68 -5.56 -19.82
C TRP A 269 -16.04 -6.76 -18.96
N GLN A 270 -15.58 -7.94 -19.36
CA GLN A 270 -15.80 -9.18 -18.61
C GLN A 270 -14.52 -10.00 -18.47
N ILE A 271 -14.32 -10.52 -17.27
CA ILE A 271 -13.22 -11.42 -16.87
C ILE A 271 -13.85 -12.53 -16.05
N ASP A 272 -13.61 -13.78 -16.45
CA ASP A 272 -14.20 -14.98 -15.83
C ASP A 272 -15.72 -14.92 -15.62
N GLY A 273 -16.43 -14.27 -16.55
CA GLY A 273 -17.88 -14.09 -16.50
C GLY A 273 -18.33 -12.95 -15.57
N GLU A 274 -17.45 -12.34 -14.79
CA GLU A 274 -17.75 -11.17 -13.98
C GLU A 274 -17.57 -9.88 -14.77
N THR A 275 -18.53 -8.96 -14.64
CA THR A 275 -18.49 -7.67 -15.33
C THR A 275 -17.72 -6.65 -14.49
N MET A 276 -16.67 -6.08 -15.08
CA MET A 276 -15.86 -5.01 -14.48
C MET A 276 -16.56 -3.67 -14.66
N GLU A 277 -16.61 -2.86 -13.60
CA GLU A 277 -17.16 -1.51 -13.69
C GLU A 277 -16.25 -0.62 -14.53
N THR A 278 -16.83 0.02 -15.55
CA THR A 278 -16.14 1.02 -16.35
C THR A 278 -16.54 2.42 -15.89
N VAL A 279 -15.56 3.28 -15.68
CA VAL A 279 -15.72 4.61 -15.09
C VAL A 279 -15.13 5.69 -16.00
N THR A 280 -15.69 6.89 -15.92
CA THR A 280 -15.16 8.09 -16.58
C THR A 280 -14.06 8.76 -15.75
N ASP A 281 -14.04 8.50 -14.44
CA ASP A 281 -13.08 9.04 -13.50
C ASP A 281 -12.76 8.04 -12.38
N PHE A 282 -11.57 8.15 -11.79
CA PHE A 282 -11.13 7.27 -10.71
C PHE A 282 -10.33 8.02 -9.65
N ILE A 283 -10.51 7.68 -8.37
CA ILE A 283 -9.68 8.20 -7.28
C ILE A 283 -8.40 7.36 -7.18
N PHE A 284 -7.38 7.75 -7.93
CA PHE A 284 -6.07 7.13 -7.92
C PHE A 284 -5.18 7.75 -6.83
N LEU A 285 -4.81 6.96 -5.83
CA LEU A 285 -3.87 7.35 -4.75
C LEU A 285 -4.23 8.67 -4.04
N GLY A 286 -5.53 8.98 -3.96
CA GLY A 286 -6.07 10.17 -3.31
C GLY A 286 -6.44 11.30 -4.25
N SER A 287 -6.05 11.24 -5.53
CA SER A 287 -6.38 12.23 -6.55
C SER A 287 -7.36 11.72 -7.59
N LYS A 288 -8.30 12.58 -8.00
CA LYS A 288 -9.25 12.27 -9.07
C LYS A 288 -8.56 12.38 -10.42
N ILE A 289 -8.50 11.28 -11.15
CA ILE A 289 -7.96 11.19 -12.50
C ILE A 289 -9.11 11.01 -13.49
N THR A 290 -9.04 11.72 -14.60
CA THR A 290 -9.97 11.63 -15.72
C THR A 290 -9.19 11.36 -17.00
N ALA A 291 -9.78 10.61 -17.93
CA ALA A 291 -9.12 10.30 -19.21
C ALA A 291 -8.94 11.55 -20.11
N ASP A 292 -9.61 12.64 -19.77
CA ASP A 292 -9.59 13.91 -20.49
C ASP A 292 -8.59 14.94 -19.94
N ASP A 293 -7.67 14.54 -19.06
CA ASP A 293 -6.62 15.40 -18.49
C ASP A 293 -7.13 16.72 -17.85
N ASP A 294 -8.43 16.82 -17.51
CA ASP A 294 -8.98 18.04 -16.90
C ASP A 294 -8.85 18.02 -15.37
N CYS A 295 -7.81 18.69 -14.87
CA CYS A 295 -7.59 18.82 -13.43
C CYS A 295 -8.64 19.70 -12.72
N THR A 296 -9.55 20.38 -13.44
CA THR A 296 -10.61 21.22 -12.83
C THR A 296 -11.47 20.42 -11.85
N HIS A 297 -11.79 19.17 -12.18
CA HIS A 297 -12.59 18.30 -11.32
C HIS A 297 -11.87 17.93 -10.02
N GLU A 298 -10.56 17.70 -10.07
CA GLU A 298 -9.75 17.43 -8.88
C GLU A 298 -9.58 18.69 -8.03
N ILE A 299 -9.32 19.85 -8.63
CA ILE A 299 -9.20 21.11 -7.89
C ILE A 299 -10.49 21.40 -7.10
N LYS A 300 -11.65 21.28 -7.76
CA LYS A 300 -12.96 21.44 -7.11
C LYS A 300 -13.14 20.43 -5.96
N ARG A 301 -12.72 19.18 -6.16
CA ARG A 301 -12.78 18.14 -5.11
C ARG A 301 -11.87 18.48 -3.91
N CYS A 302 -10.62 18.87 -4.14
CA CYS A 302 -9.70 19.27 -3.07
C CYS A 302 -10.21 20.48 -2.28
N LEU A 303 -10.80 21.48 -2.95
CA LEU A 303 -11.44 22.61 -2.28
C LEU A 303 -12.63 22.18 -1.41
N LEU A 304 -13.47 21.26 -1.89
CA LEU A 304 -14.59 20.72 -1.12
C LEU A 304 -14.10 19.90 0.09
N LEU A 305 -13.06 19.10 -0.07
CA LEU A 305 -12.43 18.35 1.02
C LEU A 305 -11.79 19.28 2.06
N GLY A 306 -11.09 20.32 1.60
CA GLY A 306 -10.55 21.37 2.46
C GLY A 306 -11.63 22.11 3.24
N ARG A 307 -12.76 22.45 2.60
CA ARG A 307 -13.92 23.03 3.28
C ARG A 307 -14.46 22.08 4.36
N LYS A 308 -14.59 20.78 4.08
CA LYS A 308 -15.02 19.78 5.08
C LYS A 308 -14.04 19.70 6.25
N ALA A 309 -12.74 19.71 5.99
CA ALA A 309 -11.70 19.71 7.03
C ALA A 309 -11.80 20.98 7.90
N MET A 310 -12.00 22.13 7.27
CA MET A 310 -12.23 23.41 7.95
C MET A 310 -13.48 23.37 8.84
N THR A 311 -14.60 22.83 8.35
CA THR A 311 -15.85 22.71 9.11
C THR A 311 -15.68 21.84 10.36
N ARG A 312 -14.85 20.80 10.32
CA ARG A 312 -14.54 19.97 11.51
C ARG A 312 -13.79 20.74 12.60
N LEU A 313 -13.07 21.80 12.22
CA LEU A 313 -12.35 22.67 13.15
C LEU A 313 -13.18 23.88 13.61
N ASN A 314 -14.44 24.00 13.21
CA ASN A 314 -15.24 25.21 13.41
C ASN A 314 -15.37 25.61 14.89
N SER A 315 -15.54 24.65 15.81
CA SER A 315 -15.58 24.92 17.25
C SER A 315 -14.26 25.49 17.77
N ILE A 316 -13.13 24.91 17.33
CA ILE A 316 -11.77 25.35 17.69
C ILE A 316 -11.48 26.75 17.11
N LEU A 317 -11.84 26.98 15.86
CA LEU A 317 -11.58 28.24 15.17
C LEU A 317 -12.41 29.40 15.74
N LYS A 318 -13.62 29.11 16.24
CA LYS A 318 -14.51 30.09 16.88
C LYS A 318 -14.23 30.28 18.38
N SER A 319 -13.57 29.34 19.06
CA SER A 319 -13.24 29.46 20.49
C SER A 319 -12.36 30.69 20.75
N ARG A 320 -12.70 31.47 21.79
CA ARG A 320 -11.89 32.61 22.23
C ARG A 320 -10.70 32.18 23.10
N ASP A 321 -10.75 30.98 23.66
CA ASP A 321 -9.72 30.42 24.55
C ASP A 321 -8.48 29.93 23.79
N ILE A 322 -8.58 29.80 22.46
CA ILE A 322 -7.50 29.33 21.60
C ILE A 322 -6.88 30.52 20.87
N THR A 323 -5.56 30.67 21.03
CA THR A 323 -4.82 31.78 20.41
C THR A 323 -4.89 31.73 18.89
N PHE A 324 -4.83 32.90 18.26
CA PHE A 324 -4.79 33.02 16.80
C PHE A 324 -3.64 32.21 16.18
N LEU A 325 -2.46 32.24 16.80
CA LEU A 325 -1.29 31.51 16.31
C LEU A 325 -1.52 29.99 16.30
N THR A 326 -2.16 29.44 17.33
CA THR A 326 -2.53 28.01 17.38
C THR A 326 -3.54 27.67 16.29
N LYS A 327 -4.54 28.52 16.05
CA LYS A 327 -5.50 28.33 14.95
C LYS A 327 -4.82 28.30 13.59
N VAL A 328 -3.88 29.23 13.34
CA VAL A 328 -3.09 29.25 12.10
C VAL A 328 -2.27 27.98 11.94
N ARG A 329 -1.64 27.48 13.02
CA ARG A 329 -0.91 26.20 12.99
C ARG A 329 -1.82 25.02 12.65
N LEU A 330 -3.02 24.95 13.23
CA LEU A 330 -4.00 23.91 12.90
C LEU A 330 -4.46 23.98 11.43
N MET A 331 -4.68 25.18 10.90
CA MET A 331 -5.00 25.37 9.49
C MET A 331 -3.90 24.84 8.58
N LYS A 332 -2.65 25.21 8.86
CA LYS A 332 -1.48 24.75 8.10
C LYS A 332 -1.26 23.23 8.21
N ALA A 333 -1.62 22.62 9.34
CA ALA A 333 -1.39 21.19 9.57
C ALA A 333 -2.54 20.29 9.07
N MET A 334 -3.78 20.77 9.09
CA MET A 334 -4.97 19.92 8.86
C MET A 334 -5.80 20.28 7.63
N VAL A 335 -5.76 21.53 7.16
CA VAL A 335 -6.56 21.98 6.01
C VAL A 335 -5.70 22.12 4.77
N PHE A 336 -4.56 22.80 4.91
CA PHE A 336 -3.64 23.08 3.81
C PHE A 336 -3.14 21.81 3.10
N PRO A 337 -2.74 20.73 3.81
CA PRO A 337 -2.31 19.51 3.14
C PRO A 337 -3.44 18.82 2.36
N VAL A 338 -4.71 18.98 2.79
CA VAL A 338 -5.86 18.41 2.07
C VAL A 338 -6.11 19.15 0.77
N VAL A 339 -5.97 20.48 0.77
CA VAL A 339 -6.21 21.31 -0.43
C VAL A 339 -5.06 21.18 -1.43
N MET A 340 -3.82 21.10 -0.95
CA MET A 340 -2.62 21.10 -1.78
C MET A 340 -2.13 19.69 -2.16
N TYR A 341 -2.84 18.63 -1.77
CA TYR A 341 -2.41 17.27 -2.09
C TYR A 341 -2.42 17.05 -3.62
N GLY A 342 -1.25 16.73 -4.17
CA GLY A 342 -1.08 16.44 -5.59
C GLY A 342 -1.05 17.69 -6.51
N CYS A 343 -1.02 18.91 -5.96
CA CYS A 343 -1.16 20.13 -6.77
C CYS A 343 0.01 20.38 -7.74
N GLU A 344 1.18 19.85 -7.46
CA GLU A 344 2.35 19.85 -8.35
C GLU A 344 2.13 19.12 -9.67
N SER A 345 1.09 18.27 -9.75
CA SER A 345 0.75 17.51 -10.95
C SER A 345 -0.34 18.19 -11.80
N TRP A 346 -0.89 19.32 -11.34
CA TRP A 346 -1.96 20.02 -12.05
C TRP A 346 -1.43 20.80 -13.26
N THR A 347 -2.22 20.80 -14.33
CA THR A 347 -1.90 21.55 -15.55
C THR A 347 -2.35 22.99 -15.42
N VAL A 348 -1.43 23.94 -15.56
CA VAL A 348 -1.75 25.37 -15.68
C VAL A 348 -2.30 25.63 -17.08
N LYS A 349 -3.49 26.23 -17.19
CA LYS A 349 -4.09 26.59 -18.47
C LYS A 349 -3.55 27.95 -18.92
N LYS A 350 -3.48 28.16 -20.25
CA LYS A 350 -3.03 29.45 -20.83
C LYS A 350 -3.85 30.65 -20.37
N ALA A 351 -5.12 30.45 -19.99
CA ALA A 351 -6.00 31.49 -19.46
C ALA A 351 -5.70 31.88 -17.99
N GLU A 352 -4.75 31.20 -17.35
CA GLU A 352 -4.34 31.41 -15.95
C GLU A 352 -2.95 32.10 -15.86
N HIS A 353 -2.36 32.44 -17.02
CA HIS A 353 -1.25 33.38 -17.20
C HIS A 353 -1.80 34.73 -17.64
#